data_AF-A0A2V6GDJ8-F1
#
_entry.id   AF-A0A2V6GDJ8-F1
#
_cell.length_a   1.000
_cell.length_b   1.000
_cell.length_c   1.000
_cell.angle_alpha   90.00
_cell.angle_beta   90.00
_cell.angle_gamma   90.00
#
_symmetry.space_group_name_H-M   'P 1'
#
loop_
_entity.id
_entity.type
_entity.pdbx_description
1 polymer ?
#
loop_
_entity_poly.entity_id
_entity_poly.type
_entity_poly.pdbx_seq_one_letter_code
_entity_poly.pdbx_strand_id
1 'polypeptide(L)'
;MKKLKMNSRSQSSGQILVVLIVLLGVVGAGFWWLFSNKQEMAKEGKEFGREAIQRIVLQRDAAFFGSRLSPAARMQFPPSTQQEFFADIARLGAPVGPLDVQGDIEFQSQFFEPTGNFHAHVNYPTRDAEVSVAISHPVGRWQIDSASFLPGRER
;
A
#
# COMPACT_ATOMS: atom_id res chain seq x y z
N MET A 1 10.48 73.27 -31.28
CA MET A 1 10.65 71.86 -31.70
C MET A 1 10.54 70.97 -30.46
N LYS A 2 9.49 70.15 -30.33
CA LYS A 2 9.27 69.27 -29.15
C LYS A 2 9.91 67.90 -29.42
N LYS A 3 10.91 67.51 -28.61
CA LYS A 3 11.47 66.15 -28.60
C LYS A 3 10.48 65.21 -27.91
N LEU A 4 9.80 64.35 -28.67
CA LEU A 4 9.06 63.22 -28.13
C LEU A 4 10.08 62.16 -27.68
N LYS A 5 10.28 62.07 -26.36
CA LYS A 5 11.06 61.01 -25.73
C LYS A 5 10.19 59.76 -25.66
N MET A 6 10.36 58.88 -26.64
CA MET A 6 9.65 57.61 -26.69
C MET A 6 10.30 56.65 -25.68
N ASN A 7 9.65 56.47 -24.53
CA ASN A 7 10.03 55.46 -23.55
C ASN A 7 9.74 54.08 -24.15
N SER A 8 10.76 53.40 -24.65
CA SER A 8 10.68 52.02 -25.11
C SER A 8 10.48 51.08 -23.91
N ARG A 9 9.22 50.90 -23.50
CA ARG A 9 8.76 49.82 -22.61
C ARG A 9 8.13 48.74 -23.49
N SER A 10 8.94 47.88 -24.10
CA SER A 10 8.42 46.80 -24.95
C SER A 10 9.28 45.52 -24.96
N GLN A 11 9.90 45.15 -23.83
CA GLN A 11 10.55 43.84 -23.70
C GLN A 11 10.15 43.04 -22.44
N SER A 12 9.38 43.62 -21.52
CA SER A 12 9.04 42.96 -20.25
C SER A 12 7.84 42.01 -20.33
N SER A 13 6.90 42.22 -21.27
CA SER A 13 5.64 41.46 -21.30
C SER A 13 5.78 40.02 -21.80
N GLY A 14 6.70 39.76 -22.75
CA GLY A 14 6.96 38.41 -23.26
C GLY A 14 7.72 37.53 -22.28
N GLN A 15 8.62 38.13 -21.48
CA GLN A 15 9.42 37.41 -20.49
C GLN A 15 8.56 36.88 -19.34
N ILE A 16 7.56 37.64 -18.88
CA ILE A 16 6.63 37.19 -17.83
C ILE A 16 5.81 35.98 -18.30
N LEU A 17 5.37 35.99 -19.56
CA LEU A 17 4.63 34.86 -20.15
C LEU A 17 5.50 33.59 -20.22
N VAL A 18 6.76 33.71 -20.65
CA VAL A 18 7.70 32.58 -20.70
C VAL A 18 7.97 32.04 -19.29
N VAL A 19 8.19 32.91 -18.30
CA VAL A 19 8.39 32.50 -16.91
C VAL A 19 7.17 31.76 -16.37
N LEU A 20 5.96 32.24 -16.65
CA LEU A 20 4.71 31.56 -16.26
C LEU A 20 4.57 30.17 -16.91
N ILE A 21 4.88 30.04 -18.19
CA ILE A 21 4.81 28.75 -18.89
C ILE A 21 5.83 27.77 -18.30
N VAL A 22 7.06 28.22 -18.03
CA VAL A 22 8.09 27.40 -17.39
C VAL A 22 7.65 27.00 -15.98
N LEU A 23 7.09 27.93 -15.20
CA LEU A 23 6.58 27.65 -13.86
C LEU A 23 5.46 26.60 -13.89
N LEU A 24 4.49 26.74 -14.80
CA LEU A 24 3.42 25.76 -15.00
C LEU A 24 3.95 24.41 -15.47
N GLY A 25 4.98 24.40 -16.32
CA GLY A 25 5.66 23.18 -16.75
C GLY A 25 6.30 22.43 -15.59
N VAL A 26 7.02 23.13 -14.71
CA VAL A 26 7.65 22.54 -13.52
C VAL A 26 6.60 22.04 -12.52
N VAL A 27 5.56 22.83 -12.24
CA VAL A 27 4.47 22.43 -11.35
C VAL A 27 3.71 21.22 -11.91
N GLY A 28 3.41 21.22 -13.21
CA GLY A 28 2.75 20.11 -13.88
C GLY A 28 3.58 18.83 -13.85
N ALA A 29 4.88 18.92 -14.14
CA ALA A 29 5.80 17.79 -14.07
C ALA A 29 5.91 17.23 -12.63
N GLY A 30 6.00 18.11 -11.64
CA GLY A 30 6.03 17.71 -10.22
C GLY A 30 4.74 17.01 -9.78
N PHE A 31 3.58 17.54 -10.18
CA PHE A 31 2.29 16.93 -9.88
C PHE A 31 2.12 15.57 -10.55
N TRP A 32 2.53 15.44 -11.81
CA TRP A 32 2.46 14.17 -12.54
C TRP A 32 3.37 13.11 -11.92
N TRP A 33 4.60 13.48 -11.54
CA TRP A 33 5.52 12.57 -10.87
C TRP A 33 4.97 12.05 -9.54
N LEU A 34 4.37 12.93 -8.72
CA LEU A 34 3.72 12.53 -7.46
C LEU A 34 2.57 11.56 -7.69
N PHE A 35 1.74 11.81 -8.69
CA PHE A 35 0.60 10.94 -8.99
C PHE A 35 1.04 9.57 -9.51
N SER A 36 2.04 9.53 -10.38
CA SER A 36 2.61 8.27 -10.90
C SER A 36 3.22 7.42 -9.80
N ASN A 37 4.03 8.02 -8.91
CA ASN A 37 4.60 7.30 -7.76
C ASN A 37 3.52 6.73 -6.84
N LYS A 38 2.43 7.46 -6.61
CA LYS A 38 1.31 6.97 -5.80
C LYS A 38 0.62 5.77 -6.44
N GLN A 39 0.41 5.79 -7.76
CA GLN A 39 -0.19 4.65 -8.46
C GLN A 39 0.70 3.42 -8.38
N GLU A 40 2.01 3.60 -8.53
CA GLU A 40 2.99 2.53 -8.42
C GLU A 40 3.00 1.94 -7.01
N MET A 41 3.09 2.78 -5.97
CA MET A 41 3.00 2.35 -4.58
C MET A 41 1.65 1.66 -4.28
N ALA A 42 0.53 2.16 -4.81
CA ALA A 42 -0.76 1.51 -4.64
C ALA A 42 -0.79 0.12 -5.27
N LYS A 43 -0.18 -0.03 -6.45
CA LYS A 43 -0.08 -1.32 -7.13
C LYS A 43 0.80 -2.30 -6.36
N GLU A 44 2.00 -1.87 -5.96
CA GLU A 44 2.92 -2.67 -5.14
C GLU A 44 2.29 -3.09 -3.82
N GLY A 45 1.57 -2.18 -3.15
CA GLY A 45 0.87 -2.48 -1.90
C GLY A 45 -0.24 -3.51 -2.10
N LYS A 46 -1.00 -3.42 -3.20
CA LYS A 46 -2.01 -4.45 -3.55
C LYS A 46 -1.38 -5.80 -3.81
N GLU A 47 -0.25 -5.84 -4.53
CA GLU A 47 0.48 -7.07 -4.78
C GLU A 47 1.02 -7.66 -3.47
N PHE A 48 1.62 -6.84 -2.61
CA PHE A 48 2.11 -7.26 -1.31
C PHE A 48 1.01 -7.78 -0.39
N GLY A 49 -0.14 -7.08 -0.29
CA GLY A 49 -1.26 -7.52 0.55
C GLY A 49 -1.83 -8.87 0.10
N ARG A 50 -1.98 -9.07 -1.21
CA ARG A 50 -2.37 -10.36 -1.80
C ARG A 50 -1.35 -11.45 -1.53
N GLU A 51 -0.08 -11.16 -1.77
CA GLU A 51 1.02 -12.09 -1.51
C GLU A 51 1.08 -12.46 -0.02
N ALA A 52 0.89 -11.50 0.88
CA ALA A 52 0.92 -11.72 2.31
C ALA A 52 -0.19 -12.71 2.73
N ILE A 53 -1.43 -12.48 2.32
CA ILE A 53 -2.53 -13.40 2.61
C ILE A 53 -2.27 -14.77 1.96
N GLN A 54 -1.79 -14.80 0.71
CA GLN A 54 -1.48 -16.06 0.04
C GLN A 54 -0.40 -16.87 0.77
N ARG A 55 0.69 -16.23 1.18
CA ARG A 55 1.80 -16.87 1.92
C ARG A 55 1.38 -17.29 3.31
N ILE A 56 0.52 -16.52 3.98
CA ILE A 56 -0.01 -16.87 5.30
C ILE A 56 -0.94 -18.09 5.22
N VAL A 57 -1.89 -18.06 4.29
CA VAL A 57 -2.99 -19.03 4.21
C VAL A 57 -2.56 -20.34 3.52
N LEU A 58 -1.90 -20.26 2.36
CA LEU A 58 -1.53 -21.44 1.58
C LEU A 58 -0.17 -22.00 2.00
N GLN A 59 0.83 -21.13 2.05
CA GLN A 59 2.22 -21.56 2.29
C GLN A 59 2.52 -21.72 3.78
N ARG A 60 1.74 -21.07 4.66
CA ARG A 60 2.00 -20.97 6.10
C ARG A 60 3.44 -20.53 6.37
N ASP A 61 3.91 -19.55 5.59
CA ASP A 61 5.30 -19.09 5.58
C ASP A 61 5.58 -18.19 6.80
N ALA A 62 5.92 -18.82 7.92
CA ALA A 62 6.23 -18.13 9.17
C ALA A 62 7.49 -17.25 9.07
N ALA A 63 8.44 -17.59 8.20
CA ALA A 63 9.66 -16.80 8.00
C ALA A 63 9.34 -15.49 7.27
N PHE A 64 8.53 -15.56 6.21
CA PHE A 64 8.01 -14.37 5.54
C PHE A 64 7.20 -13.52 6.52
N PHE A 65 6.25 -14.12 7.23
CA PHE A 65 5.39 -13.41 8.17
C PHE A 65 6.23 -12.65 9.21
N GLY A 66 7.08 -13.35 9.97
CA GLY A 66 7.92 -12.75 11.01
C GLY A 66 8.90 -11.68 10.49
N SER A 67 9.46 -11.86 9.29
CA SER A 67 10.38 -10.87 8.69
C SER A 67 9.67 -9.59 8.24
N ARG A 68 8.40 -9.71 7.84
CA ARG A 68 7.56 -8.60 7.36
C ARG A 68 6.73 -7.92 8.45
N LEU A 69 6.66 -8.45 9.67
CA LEU A 69 5.99 -7.77 10.78
C LEU A 69 6.61 -6.39 11.06
N SER A 70 5.74 -5.40 11.27
CA SER A 70 6.10 -4.09 11.77
C SER A 70 6.61 -4.17 13.21
N PRO A 71 7.36 -3.17 13.72
CA PRO A 71 7.83 -3.17 15.11
C PRO A 71 6.70 -3.35 16.12
N ALA A 72 5.54 -2.72 15.88
CA ALA A 72 4.35 -2.87 16.72
C ALA A 72 3.77 -4.28 16.62
N ALA A 73 3.64 -4.82 15.41
CA ALA A 73 3.11 -6.16 15.19
C ALA A 73 4.00 -7.25 15.79
N ARG A 74 5.33 -7.08 15.81
CA ARG A 74 6.27 -8.01 16.45
C ARG A 74 6.03 -8.17 17.94
N MET A 75 5.54 -7.12 18.61
CA MET A 75 5.17 -7.21 20.03
C MET A 75 3.89 -8.01 20.25
N GLN A 76 2.94 -7.94 19.29
CA GLN A 76 1.68 -8.70 19.33
C GLN A 76 1.86 -10.15 18.89
N PHE A 77 2.83 -10.41 18.02
CA PHE A 77 3.16 -11.72 17.47
C PHE A 77 4.59 -12.13 17.86
N PRO A 78 4.87 -12.43 19.14
CA PRO A 78 6.11 -13.10 19.51
C PRO A 78 6.17 -14.50 18.87
N PRO A 79 7.37 -15.13 18.80
CA PRO A 79 7.55 -16.40 18.08
C PRO A 79 6.56 -17.51 18.46
N SER A 80 6.17 -17.60 19.74
CA SER A 80 5.16 -18.56 20.22
C SER A 80 3.78 -18.29 19.63
N THR A 81 3.33 -17.03 19.63
CA THR A 81 2.04 -16.63 19.06
C THR A 81 2.02 -16.79 17.55
N GLN A 82 3.14 -16.59 16.85
CA GLN A 82 3.24 -16.90 15.42
C GLN A 82 3.03 -18.40 15.17
N GLN A 83 3.68 -19.25 15.97
CA GLN A 83 3.52 -20.71 15.86
C GLN A 83 2.06 -21.14 16.10
N GLU A 84 1.42 -20.59 17.13
CA GLU A 84 0.01 -20.87 17.45
C GLU A 84 -0.93 -20.42 16.32
N PHE A 85 -0.75 -19.20 15.81
CA PHE A 85 -1.51 -18.67 14.67
C PHE A 85 -1.43 -19.59 13.45
N PHE A 86 -0.23 -20.05 13.07
CA PHE A 86 -0.08 -20.99 11.96
C PHE A 86 -0.56 -22.41 12.28
N ALA A 87 -0.52 -22.83 13.54
CA ALA A 87 -1.08 -24.10 13.98
C ALA A 87 -2.62 -24.10 13.83
N ASP A 88 -3.30 -23.00 14.16
CA ASP A 88 -4.74 -22.87 13.98
C ASP A 88 -5.16 -22.91 12.52
N ILE A 89 -4.42 -22.23 11.64
CA ILE A 89 -4.61 -22.34 10.20
C ILE A 89 -4.37 -23.79 9.73
N ALA A 90 -3.31 -24.43 10.21
CA ALA A 90 -2.95 -25.81 9.84
C ALA A 90 -4.01 -26.84 10.27
N ARG A 91 -4.69 -26.62 11.41
CA ARG A 91 -5.78 -27.50 11.90
C ARG A 91 -6.95 -27.57 10.93
N LEU A 92 -7.19 -26.52 10.13
CA LEU A 92 -8.25 -26.53 9.12
C LEU A 92 -7.85 -27.27 7.83
N GLY A 93 -6.58 -27.66 7.68
CA GLY A 93 -6.08 -28.35 6.50
C GLY A 93 -5.77 -27.42 5.33
N ALA A 94 -5.80 -27.96 4.11
CA ALA A 94 -5.53 -27.18 2.90
C ALA A 94 -6.79 -26.39 2.47
N PRO A 95 -6.65 -25.12 2.07
CA PRO A 95 -7.74 -24.36 1.46
C PRO A 95 -8.32 -25.06 0.23
N VAL A 96 -9.64 -24.95 0.03
CA VAL A 96 -10.39 -25.51 -1.08
C VAL A 96 -10.83 -24.38 -2.00
N GLY A 97 -10.33 -24.39 -3.23
CA GLY A 97 -10.69 -23.41 -4.26
C GLY A 97 -9.79 -22.16 -4.27
N PRO A 98 -10.12 -21.19 -5.14
CA PRO A 98 -9.33 -19.97 -5.28
C PRO A 98 -9.48 -19.09 -4.04
N LEU A 99 -8.39 -18.43 -3.67
CA LEU A 99 -8.36 -17.41 -2.63
C LEU A 99 -8.74 -16.06 -3.26
N ASP A 100 -9.94 -15.57 -2.96
CA ASP A 100 -10.31 -14.20 -3.35
C ASP A 100 -9.84 -13.23 -2.28
N VAL A 101 -8.84 -12.43 -2.63
CA VAL A 101 -8.27 -11.41 -1.75
C VAL A 101 -8.74 -10.04 -2.22
N GLN A 102 -9.48 -9.38 -1.34
CA GLN A 102 -10.02 -8.04 -1.53
C GLN A 102 -9.28 -7.06 -0.61
N GLY A 103 -9.19 -5.81 -1.04
CA GLY A 103 -8.48 -4.78 -0.29
C GLY A 103 -7.93 -3.69 -1.21
N ASP A 104 -7.78 -2.51 -0.63
CA ASP A 104 -7.29 -1.32 -1.32
C ASP A 104 -6.20 -0.63 -0.50
N ILE A 105 -5.42 0.20 -1.18
CA ILE A 105 -4.40 1.04 -0.58
C ILE A 105 -4.95 2.45 -0.41
N GLU A 106 -4.86 2.94 0.82
CA GLU A 106 -5.22 4.29 1.21
C GLU A 106 -3.97 5.11 1.51
N PHE A 107 -3.99 6.37 1.09
CA PHE A 107 -2.94 7.34 1.37
C PHE A 107 -3.49 8.39 2.30
N GLN A 108 -3.05 8.39 3.55
CA GLN A 108 -3.50 9.39 4.53
C GLN A 108 -3.07 10.81 4.15
N SER A 109 -2.01 10.97 3.34
CA SER A 109 -1.57 12.26 2.84
C SER A 109 -0.75 12.12 1.54
N GLN A 110 -0.46 13.24 0.89
CA GLN A 110 0.36 13.32 -0.33
C GLN A 110 1.81 12.84 -0.11
N PHE A 111 2.27 12.83 1.14
CA PHE A 111 3.67 12.60 1.50
C PHE A 111 3.88 11.45 2.50
N PHE A 112 2.82 10.76 2.91
CA PHE A 112 2.87 9.84 4.04
C PHE A 112 2.49 8.41 3.67
N GLU A 113 3.03 7.52 4.48
CA GLU A 113 3.06 6.06 4.45
C GLU A 113 1.71 5.49 3.99
N PRO A 114 1.65 4.83 2.83
CA PRO A 114 0.43 4.18 2.39
C PRO A 114 0.10 3.02 3.31
N THR A 115 -1.18 2.85 3.57
CA THR A 115 -1.74 1.78 4.40
C THR A 115 -2.75 0.99 3.59
N GLY A 116 -2.93 -0.29 3.89
CA GLY A 116 -3.95 -1.09 3.24
C GLY A 116 -4.53 -2.12 4.19
N ASN A 117 -5.83 -2.37 4.05
CA ASN A 117 -6.52 -3.44 4.74
C ASN A 117 -6.97 -4.46 3.70
N PHE A 118 -6.50 -5.69 3.85
CA PHE A 118 -6.80 -6.79 2.96
C PHE A 118 -7.55 -7.86 3.72
N HIS A 119 -8.60 -8.38 3.11
CA HIS A 119 -9.41 -9.47 3.66
C HIS A 119 -9.60 -10.54 2.59
N ALA A 120 -9.64 -11.79 3.05
CA ALA A 120 -9.88 -12.93 2.19
C ALA A 120 -10.81 -13.91 2.88
N HIS A 121 -11.77 -14.41 2.10
CA HIS A 121 -12.61 -15.51 2.53
C HIS A 121 -12.01 -16.83 2.03
N VAL A 122 -11.73 -17.75 2.95
CA VAL A 122 -11.04 -19.00 2.67
C VAL A 122 -11.95 -20.15 3.01
N ASN A 123 -12.25 -20.99 2.02
CA ASN A 123 -12.97 -22.24 2.26
C ASN A 123 -11.98 -23.32 2.67
N TYR A 124 -12.25 -24.02 3.78
CA TYR A 124 -11.54 -25.23 4.18
C TYR A 124 -12.49 -26.43 4.09
N PRO A 125 -11.98 -27.68 4.16
CA PRO A 125 -12.81 -28.88 4.02
C PRO A 125 -13.95 -28.98 5.05
N THR A 126 -13.73 -28.47 6.27
CA THR A 126 -14.68 -28.61 7.39
C THR A 126 -15.42 -27.33 7.76
N ARG A 127 -14.92 -26.16 7.33
CA ARG A 127 -15.50 -24.84 7.62
C ARG A 127 -14.92 -23.78 6.70
N ASP A 128 -15.50 -22.59 6.67
CA ASP A 128 -14.89 -21.39 6.12
C ASP A 128 -14.02 -20.67 7.17
N ALA A 129 -13.18 -19.74 6.75
CA ALA A 129 -12.47 -18.81 7.62
C ALA A 129 -12.28 -17.46 6.93
N GLU A 130 -12.24 -16.41 7.74
CA GLU A 130 -11.91 -15.07 7.28
C GLU A 130 -10.49 -14.71 7.74
N VAL A 131 -9.70 -14.20 6.81
CA VAL A 131 -8.33 -13.76 7.08
C VAL A 131 -8.22 -12.30 6.73
N SER A 132 -7.79 -11.49 7.69
CA SER A 132 -7.55 -10.07 7.45
C SER A 132 -6.12 -9.68 7.80
N VAL A 133 -5.49 -8.88 6.95
CA VAL A 133 -4.13 -8.39 7.09
C VAL A 133 -4.12 -6.89 6.86
N ALA A 134 -3.61 -6.13 7.83
CA ALA A 134 -3.30 -4.72 7.64
C ALA A 134 -1.82 -4.57 7.28
N ILE A 135 -1.54 -3.73 6.29
CA ILE A 135 -0.19 -3.44 5.83
C ILE A 135 0.07 -1.94 5.83
N SER A 136 1.35 -1.59 5.94
CA SER A 136 1.84 -0.23 5.73
C SER A 136 3.18 -0.25 5.01
N HIS A 137 3.58 0.91 4.50
CA HIS A 137 4.90 1.12 3.94
C HIS A 137 5.59 2.32 4.62
N PRO A 138 6.09 2.16 5.86
CA PRO A 138 7.03 3.13 6.39
C PRO A 138 8.30 3.09 5.54
N VAL A 139 8.96 4.23 5.42
CA VAL A 139 10.08 4.47 4.51
C VAL A 139 11.00 3.24 4.39
N GLY A 140 10.96 2.59 3.21
CA GLY A 140 11.90 1.52 2.83
C GLY A 140 11.30 0.16 2.48
N ARG A 141 10.15 -0.26 3.04
CA ARG A 141 9.49 -1.51 2.62
C ARG A 141 8.04 -1.65 3.09
N TRP A 142 7.28 -2.47 2.37
CA TRP A 142 5.99 -2.99 2.85
C TRP A 142 6.17 -3.93 4.05
N GLN A 143 5.32 -3.73 5.04
CA GLN A 143 5.27 -4.49 6.30
C GLN A 143 3.82 -4.84 6.69
N ILE A 144 3.68 -5.81 7.57
CA ILE A 144 2.42 -6.28 8.13
C ILE A 144 2.24 -5.66 9.51
N ASP A 145 1.17 -4.90 9.70
CA ASP A 145 0.85 -4.25 10.98
C ASP A 145 -0.08 -5.07 11.85
N SER A 146 -0.96 -5.85 11.23
CA SER A 146 -1.79 -6.82 11.92
C SER A 146 -2.15 -7.96 10.99
N ALA A 147 -2.42 -9.11 11.59
CA ALA A 147 -3.02 -10.24 10.91
C ALA A 147 -4.05 -10.86 11.85
N SER A 148 -5.15 -11.33 11.31
CA SER A 148 -6.19 -12.01 12.05
C SER A 148 -6.72 -13.17 11.24
N PHE A 149 -7.08 -14.22 11.96
CA PHE A 149 -7.65 -15.44 11.41
C PHE A 149 -8.87 -15.79 12.24
N LEU A 150 -10.04 -15.72 11.62
CA LEU A 150 -11.32 -15.97 12.26
C LEU A 150 -11.95 -17.19 11.61
N PRO A 151 -11.91 -18.37 12.25
CA PRO A 151 -12.59 -19.54 11.73
C PRO A 151 -14.11 -19.29 11.73
N GLY A 152 -14.73 -19.56 10.59
CA GLY A 152 -16.17 -19.54 10.41
C GLY A 152 -16.86 -20.70 11.12
N ARG A 153 -18.18 -20.80 10.90
CA ARG A 153 -19.01 -21.81 11.58
C ARG A 153 -18.78 -23.18 10.93
N GLU A 154 -18.69 -24.23 11.75
CA GLU A 154 -18.59 -25.62 11.27
C GLU A 154 -19.77 -25.98 10.35
N ARG A 155 -19.48 -26.69 9.26
CA ARG A 155 -20.47 -27.19 8.30
C ARG A 155 -20.96 -28.59 8.65
#